data_AF-A0AA43C5D8-F1
#
_entry.id   AF-A0AA43C5D8-F1
#
_cell.length_a   1.000
_cell.length_b   1.000
_cell.length_c   1.000
_cell.angle_alpha   90.00
_cell.angle_beta   90.00
_cell.angle_gamma   90.00
#
_symmetry.space_group_name_H-M   'P 1'
#
loop_
_entity.id
_entity.type
_entity.pdbx_description
1 polymer ?
#
loop_
_entity_poly.entity_id
_entity_poly.type
_entity_poly.pdbx_seq_one_letter_code
_entity_poly.pdbx_strand_id
1 'polypeptide(L)'
;MTPVRPATPEALIAAYRRGEFAMADGETGELEWRDPDPRAILPLDGIRVARRLARVERAGRFAIRVDTDFAAVLRACAKPRPGSEEVWIDTRLARAFTRLHELGVAHSVEAWRDGALVGGLFGVRLGAAFFGESMFHRAELGGRDASKVCLVRLVEGLVAGGFELLDVQYLTPHLASLGCVEIPRRDYLERLGRALRAAADWRLAAHHLGRRRQRP
;
A
#
# COMPACT_ATOMS: atom_id res chain seq x y z
N MET A 1 -32.31 6.75 -10.59
CA MET A 1 -31.30 5.93 -9.90
C MET A 1 -30.01 6.03 -10.68
N THR A 2 -28.96 6.61 -10.11
CA THR A 2 -27.62 6.58 -10.69
C THR A 2 -27.15 5.12 -10.69
N PRO A 3 -26.65 4.57 -11.82
CA PRO A 3 -26.21 3.19 -11.85
C PRO A 3 -25.04 2.98 -10.88
N VAL A 4 -25.14 1.96 -10.02
CA VAL A 4 -24.07 1.55 -9.11
C VAL A 4 -22.88 1.11 -9.94
N ARG A 5 -21.74 1.78 -9.74
CA ARG A 5 -20.52 1.48 -10.49
C ARG A 5 -19.91 0.16 -10.00
N PRO A 6 -19.63 -0.81 -10.89
CA PRO A 6 -19.20 -2.14 -10.48
C PRO A 6 -17.73 -2.16 -10.01
N ALA A 7 -17.38 -3.11 -9.14
CA ALA A 7 -16.00 -3.41 -8.74
C ALA A 7 -15.30 -4.30 -9.80
N THR A 8 -15.05 -3.77 -10.99
CA THR A 8 -14.20 -4.44 -12.00
C THR A 8 -12.80 -3.83 -12.03
N PRO A 9 -11.78 -4.55 -12.53
CA PRO A 9 -10.43 -4.02 -12.70
C PRO A 9 -10.39 -2.69 -13.46
N GLU A 10 -11.17 -2.57 -14.54
CA GLU A 10 -11.24 -1.38 -15.38
C GLU A 10 -11.88 -0.22 -14.62
N ALA A 11 -12.93 -0.50 -13.84
CA ALA A 11 -13.59 0.49 -13.01
C ALA A 11 -12.65 1.02 -11.92
N LEU A 12 -11.90 0.15 -11.26
CA LEU A 12 -10.89 0.53 -10.27
C LEU A 12 -9.77 1.37 -10.91
N ILE A 13 -9.18 0.93 -12.02
CA ILE A 13 -8.15 1.70 -12.73
C ILE A 13 -8.67 3.09 -13.11
N ALA A 14 -9.89 3.18 -13.64
CA ALA A 14 -10.50 4.44 -13.99
C ALA A 14 -10.75 5.35 -12.77
N ALA A 15 -11.04 4.78 -11.60
CA ALA A 15 -11.20 5.52 -10.35
C ALA A 15 -9.85 6.08 -9.88
N TYR A 16 -8.81 5.24 -9.79
CA TYR A 16 -7.48 5.68 -9.39
C TYR A 16 -6.94 6.80 -10.26
N ARG A 17 -7.20 6.74 -11.58
CA ARG A 17 -6.83 7.82 -12.52
C ARG A 17 -7.51 9.16 -12.22
N ARG A 18 -8.67 9.15 -11.56
CA ARG A 18 -9.40 10.35 -11.13
C ARG A 18 -9.17 10.71 -9.66
N GLY A 19 -8.32 9.97 -8.96
CA GLY A 19 -8.09 10.16 -7.53
C GLY A 19 -9.18 9.56 -6.65
N GLU A 20 -10.03 8.70 -7.19
CA GLU A 20 -11.05 7.96 -6.45
C GLU A 20 -10.54 6.56 -6.07
N PHE A 21 -11.08 5.99 -5.00
CA PHE A 21 -10.88 4.58 -4.64
C PHE A 21 -12.18 3.99 -4.11
N ALA A 22 -12.29 2.66 -4.14
CA ALA A 22 -13.49 1.96 -3.70
C ALA A 22 -13.31 1.37 -2.31
N MET A 23 -14.34 1.47 -1.48
CA MET A 23 -14.44 0.74 -0.21
C MET A 23 -15.81 0.08 -0.14
N ALA A 24 -15.86 -1.15 0.36
CA ALA A 24 -17.12 -1.77 0.75
C ALA A 24 -17.52 -1.26 2.14
N ASP A 25 -18.77 -0.85 2.31
CA ASP A 25 -19.33 -0.56 3.61
C ASP A 25 -19.56 -1.87 4.38
N GLY A 26 -19.09 -1.94 5.62
CA GLY A 26 -19.12 -3.17 6.42
C GLY A 26 -20.52 -3.58 6.90
N GLU A 27 -21.47 -2.64 6.97
CA GLU A 27 -22.81 -2.87 7.50
C GLU A 27 -23.81 -3.17 6.37
N THR A 28 -23.79 -2.36 5.32
CA THR A 28 -24.71 -2.43 4.18
C THR A 28 -24.18 -3.32 3.07
N GLY A 29 -22.86 -3.52 3.00
CA GLY A 29 -22.21 -4.17 1.87
C GLY A 29 -22.30 -3.35 0.59
N GLU A 30 -22.60 -2.06 0.63
CA GLU A 30 -22.57 -1.21 -0.56
C GLU A 30 -21.14 -0.82 -0.94
N LEU A 31 -20.90 -0.62 -2.23
CA LEU A 31 -19.59 -0.18 -2.72
C LEU A 31 -19.60 1.34 -2.86
N GLU A 32 -18.75 2.00 -2.09
CA GLU A 32 -18.61 3.44 -2.10
C GLU A 32 -17.33 3.87 -2.81
N TRP A 33 -17.44 4.88 -3.67
CA TRP A 33 -16.31 5.48 -4.37
C TRP A 33 -15.97 6.80 -3.69
N ARG A 34 -14.78 6.89 -3.11
CA ARG A 34 -14.37 8.00 -2.24
C ARG A 34 -13.23 8.81 -2.83
N ASP A 35 -13.27 10.12 -2.60
CA ASP A 35 -12.26 11.09 -3.01
C ASP A 35 -12.07 12.21 -1.96
N PRO A 36 -11.58 11.86 -0.74
CA PRO A 36 -11.54 12.78 0.39
C PRO A 36 -10.73 14.05 0.12
N ASP A 37 -11.16 15.13 0.76
CA ASP A 37 -10.44 16.39 0.90
C ASP A 37 -10.39 16.75 2.40
N PRO A 38 -9.21 16.75 3.04
CA PRO A 38 -7.89 16.52 2.46
C PRO A 38 -7.61 15.06 2.06
N ARG A 39 -6.55 14.86 1.25
CA ARG A 39 -6.04 13.53 0.83
C ARG A 39 -4.70 13.25 1.50
N ALA A 40 -4.52 12.04 2.03
CA ALA A 40 -3.27 11.65 2.68
C ALA A 40 -2.27 11.02 1.71
N ILE A 41 -1.00 11.43 1.80
CA ILE A 41 0.12 10.84 1.07
C ILE A 41 1.28 10.52 2.02
N LEU A 42 2.16 9.61 1.61
CA LEU A 42 3.48 9.47 2.21
C LEU A 42 4.52 10.09 1.27
N PRO A 43 5.12 11.25 1.61
CA PRO A 43 6.18 11.82 0.79
C PRO A 43 7.34 10.83 0.66
N LEU A 44 7.78 10.57 -0.57
CA LEU A 44 8.82 9.57 -0.86
C LEU A 44 10.19 9.94 -0.27
N ASP A 45 10.44 11.23 -0.03
CA ASP A 45 11.58 11.80 0.66
C ASP A 45 11.32 12.07 2.16
N GLY A 46 10.10 11.83 2.63
CA GLY A 46 9.64 12.20 3.97
C GLY A 46 9.35 11.04 4.93
N ILE A 47 9.69 9.80 4.55
CA ILE A 47 9.45 8.65 5.44
C ILE A 47 10.25 8.76 6.75
N ARG A 48 9.55 8.63 7.87
CA ARG A 48 10.12 8.69 9.22
C ARG A 48 10.35 7.28 9.76
N VAL A 49 11.62 6.86 9.75
CA VAL A 49 12.02 5.57 10.32
C VAL A 49 12.55 5.78 11.73
N ALA A 50 11.71 5.49 12.73
CA ALA A 50 12.13 5.56 14.13
C ALA A 50 13.33 4.64 14.41
N ARG A 51 14.23 5.05 15.31
CA ARG A 51 15.46 4.30 15.68
C ARG A 51 15.20 2.83 16.03
N ARG A 52 14.05 2.51 16.62
CA ARG A 52 13.65 1.13 16.92
C ARG A 52 13.37 0.33 15.64
N LEU A 53 12.61 0.90 14.70
CA LEU A 53 12.31 0.26 13.42
C LEU A 53 13.58 0.05 12.60
N ALA A 54 14.46 1.06 12.53
CA ALA A 54 15.76 0.94 11.86
C ALA A 54 16.66 -0.16 12.45
N ARG A 55 16.51 -0.51 13.73
CA ARG A 55 17.20 -1.67 14.33
C ARG A 55 16.58 -2.99 13.86
N VAL A 56 15.25 -3.06 13.77
CA VAL A 56 14.53 -4.25 13.28
C VAL A 56 14.93 -4.56 11.84
N GLU A 57 14.98 -3.54 10.98
CA GLU A 57 15.40 -3.69 9.57
C GLU A 57 16.84 -4.17 9.44
N ARG A 58 17.78 -3.53 10.15
CA ARG A 58 19.20 -3.91 10.11
C ARG A 58 19.47 -5.31 10.66
N ALA A 59 18.63 -5.78 11.58
CA ALA A 59 18.74 -7.12 12.12
C ALA A 59 18.24 -8.21 11.16
N GLY A 60 17.65 -7.85 10.01
CA GLY A 60 17.21 -8.82 9.00
C GLY A 60 16.13 -9.78 9.52
N ARG A 61 15.27 -9.30 10.43
CA ARG A 61 14.27 -10.16 11.12
C ARG A 61 13.21 -10.75 10.20
N PHE A 62 13.05 -10.18 9.00
CA PHE A 62 12.06 -10.61 8.02
C PHE A 62 12.75 -10.77 6.67
N ALA A 63 12.45 -11.88 5.98
CA ALA A 63 12.72 -12.03 4.56
C ALA A 63 11.64 -11.27 3.78
N ILE A 64 12.04 -10.22 3.07
CA ILE A 64 11.11 -9.40 2.30
C ILE A 64 10.99 -9.96 0.89
N ARG A 65 9.75 -10.23 0.48
CA ARG A 65 9.40 -10.75 -0.85
C ARG A 65 8.37 -9.83 -1.50
N VAL A 66 8.25 -9.94 -2.82
CA VAL A 66 7.36 -9.11 -3.63
C VAL A 66 6.64 -10.01 -4.60
N ASP A 67 5.33 -9.87 -4.69
CA ASP A 67 4.49 -10.59 -5.64
C ASP A 67 4.66 -12.14 -5.56
N THR A 68 5.01 -12.69 -4.38
CA THR A 68 5.18 -14.15 -4.23
C THR A 68 3.94 -14.85 -3.66
N ASP A 69 3.09 -14.15 -2.91
CA ASP A 69 1.80 -14.65 -2.45
C ASP A 69 0.80 -13.50 -2.23
N PHE A 70 0.45 -12.80 -3.31
CA PHE A 70 -0.52 -11.70 -3.30
C PHE A 70 -1.87 -12.12 -2.69
N ALA A 71 -2.33 -13.33 -3.01
CA ALA A 71 -3.60 -13.86 -2.52
C ALA A 71 -3.61 -14.01 -0.99
N ALA A 72 -2.50 -14.46 -0.36
CA ALA A 72 -2.41 -14.51 1.09
C ALA A 72 -2.34 -13.12 1.74
N VAL A 73 -1.67 -12.15 1.11
CA VAL A 73 -1.65 -10.76 1.57
C VAL A 73 -3.06 -10.17 1.53
N LEU A 74 -3.74 -10.28 0.40
CA LEU A 74 -5.10 -9.77 0.23
C LEU A 74 -6.07 -10.39 1.24
N ARG A 75 -6.04 -11.72 1.42
CA ARG A 75 -6.84 -12.41 2.44
C ARG A 75 -6.52 -11.93 3.86
N ALA A 76 -5.28 -11.59 4.15
CA ALA A 76 -4.89 -11.10 5.47
C ALA A 76 -5.35 -9.66 5.70
N CYS A 77 -5.30 -8.81 4.67
CA CYS A 77 -5.78 -7.44 4.68
C CYS A 77 -7.31 -7.31 4.72
N ALA A 78 -8.04 -8.31 4.20
CA ALA A 78 -9.49 -8.36 4.23
C ALA A 78 -10.08 -8.82 5.57
N LYS A 79 -9.23 -9.21 6.54
CA LYS A 79 -9.71 -9.53 7.89
C LYS A 79 -9.97 -8.25 8.68
N PRO A 80 -10.96 -8.24 9.59
CA PRO A 80 -11.14 -7.15 10.54
C PRO A 80 -9.84 -6.85 11.27
N ARG A 81 -9.55 -5.57 11.50
CA ARG A 81 -8.38 -5.15 12.27
C ARG A 81 -8.70 -5.28 13.77
N PRO A 82 -7.72 -5.58 14.64
CA PRO A 82 -7.96 -5.57 16.08
C PRO A 82 -8.51 -4.20 16.52
N GLY A 83 -9.73 -4.17 17.07
CA GLY A 83 -10.42 -2.95 17.49
C GLY A 83 -11.22 -2.23 16.39
N SER A 84 -11.41 -2.83 15.22
CA SER A 84 -12.30 -2.35 14.16
C SER A 84 -13.02 -3.54 13.52
N GLU A 85 -14.34 -3.46 13.44
CA GLU A 85 -15.17 -4.46 12.75
C GLU A 85 -15.25 -4.20 11.23
N GLU A 86 -14.62 -3.12 10.76
CA GLU A 86 -14.78 -2.63 9.40
C GLU A 86 -13.95 -3.48 8.40
N VAL A 87 -14.66 -4.30 7.63
CA VAL A 87 -14.11 -5.05 6.50
C VAL A 87 -14.45 -4.31 5.23
N TRP A 88 -13.51 -3.50 4.74
CA TRP A 88 -13.74 -2.72 3.52
C TRP A 88 -13.40 -3.48 2.22
N ILE A 89 -12.74 -4.65 2.31
CA ILE A 89 -12.43 -5.52 1.17
C ILE A 89 -13.38 -6.71 1.17
N ASP A 90 -14.51 -6.55 0.48
CA ASP A 90 -15.45 -7.64 0.26
C ASP A 90 -14.97 -8.62 -0.83
N THR A 91 -15.79 -9.64 -1.12
CA THR A 91 -15.47 -10.63 -2.16
C THR A 91 -15.38 -10.04 -3.56
N ARG A 92 -16.07 -8.93 -3.86
CA ARG A 92 -16.06 -8.27 -5.18
C ARG A 92 -14.74 -7.53 -5.37
N LEU A 93 -14.34 -6.71 -4.39
CA LEU A 93 -13.05 -6.04 -4.38
C LEU A 93 -11.89 -7.03 -4.36
N ALA A 94 -12.00 -8.11 -3.59
CA ALA A 94 -10.96 -9.13 -3.56
C ALA A 94 -10.74 -9.78 -4.94
N ARG A 95 -11.82 -10.07 -5.68
CA ARG A 95 -11.73 -10.58 -7.07
C ARG A 95 -11.12 -9.55 -8.01
N ALA A 96 -11.51 -8.29 -7.89
CA ALA A 96 -10.99 -7.21 -8.73
C ALA A 96 -9.49 -6.99 -8.49
N PHE A 97 -9.03 -6.95 -7.24
CA PHE A 97 -7.60 -6.82 -6.91
C PHE A 97 -6.79 -8.04 -7.33
N THR A 98 -7.33 -9.26 -7.16
CA THR A 98 -6.69 -10.47 -7.68
C THR A 98 -6.49 -10.37 -9.19
N ARG A 99 -7.51 -9.92 -9.93
CA ARG A 99 -7.39 -9.75 -11.38
C ARG A 99 -6.43 -8.62 -11.76
N LEU A 100 -6.38 -7.53 -11.00
CA LEU A 100 -5.38 -6.47 -11.20
C LEU A 100 -3.96 -6.98 -10.96
N HIS A 101 -3.75 -7.89 -10.02
CA HIS A 101 -2.45 -8.51 -9.80
C HIS A 101 -2.02 -9.38 -10.97
N GLU A 102 -2.92 -10.22 -11.50
CA GLU A 102 -2.67 -11.02 -12.72
C GLU A 102 -2.33 -10.17 -13.94
N LEU A 103 -2.84 -8.92 -13.99
CA LEU A 103 -2.54 -7.95 -15.05
C LEU A 103 -1.22 -7.18 -14.80
N GLY A 104 -0.50 -7.44 -13.71
CA GLY A 104 0.73 -6.73 -13.33
C GLY A 104 0.50 -5.29 -12.88
N VAL A 105 -0.69 -5.00 -12.35
CA VAL A 105 -1.12 -3.66 -11.91
C VAL A 105 -1.21 -3.57 -10.39
N ALA A 106 -1.66 -4.64 -9.71
CA ALA A 106 -1.63 -4.70 -8.25
C ALA A 106 -0.44 -5.52 -7.77
N HIS A 107 0.19 -5.08 -6.68
CA HIS A 107 1.42 -5.67 -6.16
C HIS A 107 1.40 -5.84 -4.65
N SER A 108 2.10 -6.86 -4.15
CA SER A 108 2.30 -7.12 -2.72
C SER A 108 3.75 -6.92 -2.29
N VAL A 109 3.95 -6.45 -1.06
CA VAL A 109 5.23 -6.49 -0.34
C VAL A 109 5.04 -7.29 0.94
N GLU A 110 5.81 -8.35 1.09
CA GLU A 110 5.55 -9.42 2.05
C GLU A 110 6.71 -9.58 3.02
N ALA A 111 6.40 -9.68 4.31
CA ALA A 111 7.35 -10.00 5.35
C ALA A 111 7.19 -11.45 5.79
N TRP A 112 8.23 -12.25 5.55
CA TRP A 112 8.28 -13.66 5.91
C TRP A 112 9.23 -13.89 7.07
N ARG A 113 8.87 -14.80 7.96
CA ARG A 113 9.72 -15.24 9.06
C ARG A 113 9.47 -16.72 9.31
N ASP A 114 10.55 -17.49 9.39
CA ASP A 114 10.49 -18.94 9.69
C ASP A 114 9.52 -19.69 8.76
N GLY A 115 9.48 -19.29 7.47
CA GLY A 115 8.58 -19.86 6.46
C GLY A 115 7.14 -19.35 6.48
N ALA A 116 6.75 -18.54 7.46
CA ALA A 116 5.39 -17.99 7.59
C ALA A 116 5.30 -16.53 7.10
N LEU A 117 4.16 -16.18 6.49
CA LEU A 117 3.80 -14.80 6.16
C LEU A 117 3.34 -14.08 7.45
N VAL A 118 4.16 -13.17 7.96
CA VAL A 118 3.96 -12.50 9.25
C VAL A 118 3.55 -11.03 9.13
N GLY A 119 3.54 -10.49 7.93
CA GLY A 119 3.01 -9.17 7.62
C GLY A 119 3.15 -8.84 6.16
N GLY A 120 2.54 -7.74 5.75
CA GLY A 120 2.62 -7.30 4.37
C GLY A 120 1.74 -6.10 4.10
N LEU A 121 1.80 -5.64 2.86
CA LEU A 121 0.91 -4.66 2.28
C LEU A 121 0.65 -5.01 0.81
N PHE A 122 -0.44 -4.50 0.27
CA PHE A 122 -0.65 -4.50 -1.17
C PHE A 122 -1.07 -3.11 -1.65
N GLY A 123 -0.91 -2.89 -2.95
CA GLY A 123 -1.30 -1.64 -3.57
C GLY A 123 -1.44 -1.76 -5.08
N VAL A 124 -1.85 -0.67 -5.71
CA VAL A 124 -2.00 -0.55 -7.16
C VAL A 124 -0.94 0.39 -7.71
N ARG A 125 -0.37 0.07 -8.87
CA ARG A 125 0.56 0.91 -9.60
C ARG A 125 -0.06 1.42 -10.89
N LEU A 126 0.02 2.73 -11.13
CA LEU A 126 -0.31 3.34 -12.42
C LEU A 126 0.70 4.43 -12.76
N GLY A 127 1.46 4.27 -13.85
CA GLY A 127 2.57 5.18 -14.18
C GLY A 127 3.60 5.20 -13.04
N ALA A 128 3.93 6.39 -12.57
CA ALA A 128 4.78 6.68 -11.42
C ALA A 128 4.01 6.91 -10.11
N ALA A 129 2.72 6.54 -10.05
CA ALA A 129 1.92 6.56 -8.82
C ALA A 129 1.74 5.16 -8.25
N PHE A 130 1.85 5.05 -6.93
CA PHE A 130 1.49 3.86 -6.15
C PHE A 130 0.40 4.21 -5.14
N PHE A 131 -0.67 3.42 -5.13
CA PHE A 131 -1.81 3.54 -4.22
C PHE A 131 -1.69 2.43 -3.18
N GLY A 132 -1.30 2.76 -1.95
CA GLY A 132 -1.20 1.80 -0.87
C GLY A 132 -2.60 1.46 -0.36
N GLU A 133 -3.07 0.23 -0.59
CA GLU A 133 -4.45 -0.14 -0.28
C GLU A 133 -4.61 -0.55 1.18
N SER A 134 -3.88 -1.58 1.61
CA SER A 134 -3.95 -2.07 2.98
C SER A 134 -2.64 -2.70 3.40
N MET A 135 -2.48 -2.82 4.70
CA MET A 135 -1.35 -3.50 5.32
C MET A 135 -1.80 -4.26 6.57
N PHE A 136 -1.07 -5.32 6.91
CA PHE A 136 -1.35 -6.16 8.07
C PHE A 136 -0.05 -6.66 8.70
N HIS A 137 -0.14 -7.09 9.96
CA HIS A 137 0.90 -7.86 10.61
C HIS A 137 0.28 -8.89 11.57
N ARG A 138 1.02 -9.96 11.83
CA ARG A 138 0.61 -11.09 12.69
C ARG A 138 1.58 -11.18 13.87
N ALA A 139 1.26 -10.45 14.94
CA ALA A 139 2.13 -10.34 16.11
C ALA A 139 2.36 -11.71 16.78
N GLU A 140 1.35 -12.56 16.77
CA GLU A 140 1.34 -13.94 17.26
C GLU A 140 2.32 -14.85 16.51
N LEU A 141 2.61 -14.55 15.23
CA LEU A 141 3.63 -15.23 14.44
C LEU A 141 4.99 -14.51 14.49
N GLY A 142 5.17 -13.59 15.45
CA GLY A 142 6.41 -12.82 15.58
C GLY A 142 6.55 -11.68 14.57
N GLY A 143 5.46 -11.25 13.93
CA GLY A 143 5.39 -10.19 12.93
C GLY A 143 5.30 -8.76 13.47
N ARG A 144 5.67 -8.51 14.73
CA ARG A 144 5.70 -7.14 15.28
C ARG A 144 6.61 -6.25 14.42
N ASP A 145 6.09 -5.11 13.99
CA ASP A 145 6.72 -4.15 13.07
C ASP A 145 6.87 -4.63 11.60
N ALA A 146 6.40 -5.83 11.24
CA ALA A 146 6.55 -6.38 9.89
C ALA A 146 5.92 -5.50 8.79
N SER A 147 4.69 -5.00 9.02
CA SER A 147 4.02 -4.13 8.04
C SER A 147 4.76 -2.81 7.81
N LYS A 148 5.36 -2.25 8.88
CA LYS A 148 6.17 -1.03 8.78
C LYS A 148 7.44 -1.28 8.00
N VAL A 149 8.10 -2.43 8.22
CA VAL A 149 9.25 -2.84 7.42
C VAL A 149 8.85 -2.97 5.95
N CYS A 150 7.73 -3.61 5.62
CA CYS A 150 7.23 -3.66 4.24
C CYS A 150 7.02 -2.27 3.64
N LEU A 151 6.49 -1.31 4.41
CA LEU A 151 6.28 0.06 3.93
C LEU A 151 7.60 0.82 3.72
N VAL A 152 8.58 0.66 4.61
CA VAL A 152 9.92 1.24 4.39
C VAL A 152 10.52 0.68 3.11
N ARG A 153 10.47 -0.65 2.93
CA ARG A 153 10.98 -1.32 1.73
C ARG A 153 10.25 -0.90 0.47
N LEU A 154 8.92 -0.73 0.53
CA LEU A 154 8.13 -0.15 -0.55
C LEU A 154 8.68 1.22 -0.93
N VAL A 155 8.78 2.17 0.02
CA VAL A 155 9.26 3.53 -0.27
C VAL A 155 10.67 3.53 -0.86
N GLU A 156 11.58 2.70 -0.35
CA GLU A 156 12.92 2.55 -0.94
C GLU A 156 12.86 2.11 -2.41
N GLY A 157 12.00 1.15 -2.74
CA GLY A 157 11.80 0.69 -4.13
C GLY A 157 11.11 1.72 -5.01
N LEU A 158 10.11 2.44 -4.48
CA LEU A 158 9.43 3.51 -5.20
C LEU A 158 10.41 4.63 -5.57
N VAL A 159 11.25 5.07 -4.64
CA VAL A 159 12.31 6.07 -4.90
C VAL A 159 13.28 5.56 -5.96
N ALA A 160 13.78 4.33 -5.82
CA ALA A 160 14.72 3.75 -6.78
C ALA A 160 14.10 3.54 -8.17
N GLY A 161 12.80 3.28 -8.23
CA GLY A 161 12.02 3.10 -9.45
C GLY A 161 11.58 4.38 -10.14
N GLY A 162 11.86 5.56 -9.55
CA GLY A 162 11.45 6.85 -10.12
C GLY A 162 9.97 7.16 -9.95
N PHE A 163 9.32 6.64 -8.90
CA PHE A 163 7.95 7.02 -8.56
C PHE A 163 7.89 8.44 -8.01
N GLU A 164 6.74 9.07 -8.18
CA GLU A 164 6.50 10.46 -7.79
C GLU A 164 5.40 10.60 -6.73
N LEU A 165 4.57 9.57 -6.54
CA LEU A 165 3.42 9.63 -5.65
C LEU A 165 3.20 8.29 -4.94
N LEU A 166 3.11 8.34 -3.60
CA LEU A 166 2.57 7.28 -2.77
C LEU A 166 1.31 7.78 -2.05
N ASP A 167 0.16 7.36 -2.56
CA ASP A 167 -1.16 7.64 -1.97
C ASP A 167 -1.46 6.64 -0.85
N VAL A 168 -1.95 7.15 0.28
CA VAL A 168 -2.38 6.34 1.44
C VAL A 168 -3.81 6.68 1.89
N GLN A 169 -4.56 7.37 1.02
CA GLN A 169 -5.97 7.75 1.13
C GLN A 169 -6.31 8.58 2.37
N TYR A 170 -6.34 7.94 3.54
CA TYR A 170 -6.68 8.53 4.82
C TYR A 170 -5.49 8.56 5.77
N LEU A 171 -5.32 9.68 6.47
CA LEU A 171 -4.32 9.76 7.53
C LEU A 171 -4.81 8.98 8.74
N THR A 172 -3.96 8.09 9.24
CA THR A 172 -4.18 7.40 10.51
C THR A 172 -3.05 7.74 11.47
N PRO A 173 -3.24 7.64 12.80
CA PRO A 173 -2.15 7.85 13.76
C PRO A 173 -0.94 6.94 13.48
N HIS A 174 -1.19 5.72 13.00
CA HIS A 174 -0.14 4.79 12.58
C HIS A 174 0.70 5.34 11.43
N LEU A 175 0.05 5.79 10.36
CA LEU A 175 0.69 6.33 9.17
C LEU A 175 1.34 7.70 9.40
N ALA A 176 0.74 8.55 10.22
CA ALA A 176 1.31 9.83 10.65
C ALA A 176 2.66 9.64 11.35
N SER A 177 2.79 8.59 12.17
CA SER A 177 4.07 8.26 12.83
C SER A 177 5.20 7.90 11.86
N LEU A 178 4.85 7.52 10.62
CA LEU A 178 5.77 7.17 9.54
C LEU A 178 6.01 8.33 8.57
N GLY A 179 5.48 9.52 8.84
CA GLY A 179 5.69 10.72 8.03
C GLY A 179 4.61 10.99 6.99
N CYS A 180 3.47 10.28 7.04
CA CYS A 180 2.33 10.63 6.18
C CYS A 180 1.77 12.01 6.54
N VAL A 181 1.30 12.72 5.53
CA VAL A 181 0.74 14.07 5.65
C VAL A 181 -0.55 14.16 4.85
N GLU A 182 -1.42 15.07 5.25
CA GLU A 182 -2.60 15.47 4.48
C GLU A 182 -2.25 16.66 3.58
N ILE A 183 -2.75 16.62 2.34
CA ILE A 183 -2.66 17.71 1.38
C ILE A 183 -4.05 18.01 0.82
N PRO A 184 -4.32 19.26 0.38
CA PRO A 184 -5.57 19.57 -0.30
C PRO A 184 -5.77 18.66 -1.51
N ARG A 185 -7.02 18.24 -1.76
CA ARG A 185 -7.37 17.37 -2.90
C ARG A 185 -6.88 17.95 -4.24
N ARG A 186 -6.91 19.27 -4.40
CA ARG A 186 -6.37 19.95 -5.57
C ARG A 186 -4.88 19.61 -5.80
N ASP A 187 -4.04 19.82 -4.78
CA ASP A 187 -2.60 19.55 -4.85
C ASP A 187 -2.33 18.07 -5.11
N TYR A 188 -3.14 17.19 -4.53
CA TYR A 188 -3.08 15.75 -4.78
C TYR A 188 -3.36 15.43 -6.25
N LEU A 189 -4.43 15.96 -6.84
CA LEU A 189 -4.78 15.71 -8.25
C LEU A 189 -3.71 16.26 -9.21
N GLU A 190 -3.07 17.39 -8.88
CA GLU A 190 -1.95 17.92 -9.66
C GLU A 190 -0.73 16.96 -9.62
N ARG A 191 -0.41 16.39 -8.46
CA ARG A 191 0.65 15.36 -8.31
C ARG A 191 0.29 14.07 -9.03
N LEU A 192 -0.93 13.58 -8.86
CA LEU A 192 -1.45 12.38 -9.50
C LEU A 192 -1.38 12.50 -11.03
N GLY A 193 -1.83 13.63 -11.59
CA GLY A 193 -1.78 13.86 -13.03
C GLY A 193 -0.37 13.80 -13.61
N ARG A 194 0.64 14.32 -12.88
CA ARG A 194 2.06 14.21 -13.28
C ARG A 194 2.54 12.77 -13.20
N ALA A 195 2.31 12.11 -12.07
CA ALA A 195 2.75 10.74 -11.84
C ALA A 195 2.14 9.75 -12.85
N LEU A 196 0.88 9.92 -13.25
CA LEU A 196 0.22 9.07 -14.25
C LEU A 196 0.83 9.19 -15.66
N ARG A 197 1.46 10.32 -15.99
CA ARG A 197 2.14 10.55 -17.28
C ARG A 197 3.60 10.10 -17.27
N ALA A 198 4.20 9.97 -16.09
CA ALA A 198 5.57 9.52 -15.93
C ALA A 198 5.68 7.99 -15.99
N ALA A 199 6.82 7.51 -16.48
CA ALA A 199 7.18 6.11 -16.41
C ALA A 199 7.99 5.86 -15.14
N ALA A 200 7.64 4.80 -14.41
CA ALA A 200 8.42 4.31 -13.28
C ALA A 200 8.64 2.81 -13.43
N ASP A 201 9.75 2.34 -12.88
CA ASP A 201 10.12 0.93 -12.92
C ASP A 201 9.77 0.25 -11.60
N TRP A 202 8.98 -0.82 -11.68
CA TRP A 202 8.67 -1.65 -10.53
C TRP A 202 9.84 -2.60 -10.25
N ARG A 203 10.94 -2.04 -9.72
CA ARG A 203 12.13 -2.78 -9.29
C ARG A 203 12.23 -2.83 -7.77
N LEU A 204 11.25 -3.41 -7.10
CA LEU A 204 11.52 -4.02 -5.79
C LEU A 204 12.18 -5.38 -6.01
N ALA A 205 13.36 -5.40 -6.66
CA ALA A 205 14.14 -6.62 -6.72
C ALA A 205 14.43 -7.08 -5.29
N ALA A 206 14.44 -8.40 -5.06
CA ALA A 206 14.74 -9.09 -3.81
C ALA A 206 16.19 -8.88 -3.32
N HIS A 207 16.70 -7.65 -3.40
CA HIS A 207 18.00 -7.27 -2.90
C HIS A 207 17.90 -6.98 -1.41
N HIS A 208 18.57 -7.83 -0.62
CA HIS A 208 19.21 -7.36 0.59
C HIS A 208 20.09 -6.17 0.21
N LEU A 209 19.60 -4.95 0.42
CA LEU A 209 20.45 -3.78 0.52
C LEU A 209 21.28 -3.94 1.79
N GLY A 210 22.37 -4.70 1.66
CA GLY A 210 23.50 -4.63 2.56
C GLY A 210 23.97 -3.18 2.61
N ARG A 211 23.96 -2.62 3.81
CA ARG A 211 24.72 -1.43 4.22
C ARG A 211 24.51 -0.18 3.36
N ARG A 212 23.57 0.68 3.77
CA ARG A 212 23.76 2.13 3.52
C ARG A 212 25.09 2.53 4.16
N ARG A 213 26.07 2.91 3.32
CA ARG A 213 27.27 3.62 3.77
C ARG A 213 26.80 4.86 4.53
N GLN A 214 27.20 4.97 5.79
CA GLN A 214 27.20 6.26 6.47
C GLN A 214 28.04 7.20 5.61
N ARG A 215 27.44 8.29 5.13
CA ARG A 215 28.23 9.42 4.62
C ARG A 215 28.95 10.05 5.83
N PRO A 216 30.17 10.57 5.61
CA PRO A 216 31.08 11.00 6.67
C PRO A 216 30.49 12.09 7.56
#